data_AF-A0A6J7JL80-F1
#
_entry.id   AF-A0A6J7JL80-F1
#
_cell.length_a   1.000
_cell.length_b   1.000
_cell.length_c   1.000
_cell.angle_alpha   90.00
_cell.angle_beta   90.00
_cell.angle_gamma   90.00
#
_symmetry.space_group_name_H-M   'P 1'
#
loop_
_entity.id
_entity.type
_entity.pdbx_description
1 polymer ?
#
loop_
_entity_poly.entity_id
_entity_poly.type
_entity_poly.pdbx_seq_one_letter_code
_entity_poly.pdbx_strand_id
1 'polypeptide(L)'
;MTGYDRDRFGPAWLDADRNGCDTRNDILGERLRAVTLESNGCVVATGSYDDPYTGSTIDYWQGHGSLIDIDHIVALGNAWATGGFGWPIKKRAAFANDPLNLLPTDAGANRQKGDGDAATWLPANKPYRCEYVSRQVAVKAKYDLWVTSAEQAAIQRVLTPCGGQALTPDPWGAPTEVDHNISDPFDATNDAATDASAVPPTYGSCDEARAAGATPVRIGDPGYGTHLDGDGDGTACE
;
A
#
# COMPACT_ATOMS: atom_id res chain seq x y z
N MET A 1 11.21 12.81 0.49
CA MET A 1 10.38 13.35 1.59
C MET A 1 10.85 12.70 2.88
N THR A 2 11.17 13.45 3.93
CA THR A 2 11.75 12.87 5.15
C THR A 2 10.80 11.87 5.81
N GLY A 3 11.31 10.67 6.13
CA GLY A 3 10.57 9.64 6.84
C GLY A 3 9.52 8.87 6.03
N TYR A 4 9.24 9.28 4.79
CA TYR A 4 8.34 8.55 3.91
C TYR A 4 9.01 7.26 3.39
N ASP A 5 8.28 6.17 3.51
CA ASP A 5 8.55 4.91 2.83
C ASP A 5 7.19 4.28 2.45
N ARG A 6 7.13 3.59 1.30
CA ARG A 6 5.90 2.94 0.84
C ARG A 6 5.45 1.84 1.78
N ASP A 7 6.39 1.11 2.40
CA ASP A 7 6.08 -0.02 3.28
C ASP A 7 5.45 0.44 4.61
N ARG A 8 5.54 1.74 4.94
CA ARG A 8 4.77 2.34 6.04
C ARG A 8 3.26 2.37 5.77
N PHE A 9 2.81 2.10 4.55
CA PHE A 9 1.39 1.93 4.24
C PHE A 9 0.92 0.48 4.36
N GLY A 10 1.75 -0.41 4.91
CA GLY A 10 1.43 -1.82 5.09
C GLY A 10 1.73 -2.65 3.84
N PRO A 11 1.39 -3.95 3.87
CA PRO A 11 1.65 -4.84 2.75
C PRO A 11 1.04 -4.32 1.45
N ALA A 12 1.81 -4.37 0.37
CA ALA A 12 1.32 -3.97 -0.94
C ALA A 12 0.17 -4.90 -1.37
N TRP A 13 -0.96 -4.30 -1.75
CA TRP A 13 -2.16 -5.02 -2.20
C TRP A 13 -2.66 -5.99 -1.13
N LEU A 14 -2.98 -5.45 0.04
CA LEU A 14 -3.63 -6.23 1.10
C LEU A 14 -4.98 -6.75 0.58
N ASP A 15 -5.40 -7.95 0.97
CA ASP A 15 -6.79 -8.39 0.83
C ASP A 15 -7.64 -7.65 1.88
N ALA A 16 -7.89 -6.36 1.63
CA ALA A 16 -8.39 -5.44 2.65
C ALA A 16 -9.84 -5.74 3.06
N ASP A 17 -10.63 -6.35 2.17
CA ASP A 17 -12.03 -6.75 2.42
C ASP A 17 -12.16 -8.24 2.82
N ARG A 18 -11.05 -9.00 2.79
CA ARG A 18 -10.97 -10.43 3.13
C ARG A 18 -11.80 -11.32 2.23
N ASN A 19 -11.91 -10.97 0.95
CA ASN A 19 -12.64 -11.75 -0.03
C ASN A 19 -11.82 -12.92 -0.60
N GLY A 20 -10.51 -12.99 -0.29
CA GLY A 20 -9.57 -14.01 -0.76
C GLY A 20 -8.69 -13.57 -1.93
N CYS A 21 -8.92 -12.39 -2.49
CA CYS A 21 -8.15 -11.79 -3.57
C CYS A 21 -7.39 -10.57 -3.06
N ASP A 22 -6.22 -10.28 -3.64
CA ASP A 22 -5.54 -9.04 -3.30
C ASP A 22 -6.26 -7.83 -3.92
N THR A 23 -6.15 -6.66 -3.25
CA THR A 23 -6.80 -5.43 -3.73
C THR A 23 -6.43 -5.08 -5.17
N ARG A 24 -5.21 -5.42 -5.65
CA ARG A 24 -4.85 -5.13 -7.04
C ARG A 24 -5.76 -5.89 -8.00
N ASN A 25 -5.97 -7.17 -7.75
CA ASN A 25 -6.80 -8.01 -8.60
C ASN A 25 -8.28 -7.68 -8.44
N ASP A 26 -8.74 -7.26 -7.27
CA ASP A 26 -10.11 -6.72 -7.10
C ASP A 26 -10.33 -5.52 -8.01
N ILE A 27 -9.41 -4.54 -7.98
CA ILE A 27 -9.49 -3.33 -8.79
C ILE A 27 -9.37 -3.65 -10.28
N LEU A 28 -8.53 -4.60 -10.68
CA LEU A 28 -8.45 -5.04 -12.07
C LEU A 28 -9.76 -5.72 -12.51
N GLY A 29 -10.27 -6.66 -11.71
CA GLY A 29 -11.47 -7.43 -12.01
C GLY A 29 -12.73 -6.57 -12.09
N GLU A 30 -12.83 -5.54 -11.25
CA GLU A 30 -13.94 -4.59 -11.26
C GLU A 30 -13.90 -3.65 -12.47
N ARG A 31 -12.70 -3.22 -12.89
CA ARG A 31 -12.53 -2.09 -13.83
C ARG A 31 -12.24 -2.50 -15.27
N LEU A 32 -11.62 -3.65 -15.49
CA LEU A 32 -11.34 -4.13 -16.85
C LEU A 32 -12.60 -4.71 -17.49
N ARG A 33 -12.69 -4.59 -18.81
CA ARG A 33 -13.72 -5.24 -19.63
C ARG A 33 -13.20 -6.57 -20.16
N ALA A 34 -14.11 -7.52 -20.39
CA ALA A 34 -13.78 -8.83 -20.96
C ALA A 34 -12.65 -9.57 -20.19
N VAL A 35 -12.72 -9.51 -18.86
CA VAL A 35 -11.74 -10.12 -17.96
C VAL A 35 -11.72 -11.64 -18.11
N THR A 36 -10.52 -12.22 -18.16
CA THR A 36 -10.31 -13.65 -17.87
C THR A 36 -9.49 -13.80 -16.59
N LEU A 37 -9.81 -14.82 -15.80
CA LEU A 37 -9.14 -15.11 -14.54
C LEU A 37 -8.26 -16.35 -14.69
N GLU A 38 -7.18 -16.40 -13.92
CA GLU A 38 -6.43 -17.63 -13.71
C GLU A 38 -7.26 -18.66 -12.92
N SER A 39 -6.76 -19.89 -12.82
CA SER A 39 -7.45 -21.01 -12.17
C SER A 39 -7.72 -20.80 -10.67
N ASN A 40 -7.00 -19.88 -10.02
CA ASN A 40 -7.22 -19.51 -8.62
C ASN A 40 -8.46 -18.62 -8.41
N GLY A 41 -9.08 -18.11 -9.49
CA GLY A 41 -10.30 -17.32 -9.43
C GLY A 41 -10.14 -15.88 -8.94
N CYS A 42 -8.92 -15.43 -8.63
CA CYS A 42 -8.64 -14.06 -8.20
C CYS A 42 -7.80 -13.31 -9.23
N VAL A 43 -6.75 -13.97 -9.71
CA VAL A 43 -5.75 -13.31 -10.51
C VAL A 43 -6.30 -13.01 -11.91
N VAL A 44 -6.31 -11.73 -12.29
CA VAL A 44 -6.74 -11.29 -13.61
C VAL A 44 -5.66 -11.63 -14.63
N ALA A 45 -5.95 -12.56 -15.53
CA ALA A 45 -5.02 -13.01 -16.57
C ALA A 45 -5.03 -12.06 -17.78
N THR A 46 -6.21 -11.63 -18.23
CA THR A 46 -6.37 -10.68 -19.34
C THR A 46 -7.57 -9.76 -19.15
N GLY A 47 -7.60 -8.67 -19.90
CA GLY A 47 -8.76 -7.80 -20.05
C GLY A 47 -8.45 -6.62 -20.96
N SER A 48 -9.44 -5.76 -21.21
CA SER A 48 -9.27 -4.53 -21.97
C SER A 48 -9.70 -3.34 -21.11
N TYR A 49 -8.92 -2.26 -21.13
CA TYR A 49 -9.14 -1.11 -20.25
C TYR A 49 -9.08 0.19 -21.04
N ASP A 50 -10.12 1.02 -20.91
CA ASP A 50 -10.11 2.38 -21.46
C ASP A 50 -9.48 3.31 -20.43
N ASP A 51 -8.18 3.56 -20.58
CA ASP A 51 -7.41 4.30 -19.59
C ASP A 51 -7.81 5.77 -19.55
N PRO A 52 -8.37 6.26 -18.43
CA PRO A 52 -8.83 7.64 -18.36
C PRO A 52 -7.67 8.64 -18.27
N TYR A 53 -6.45 8.22 -17.92
CA TYR A 53 -5.30 9.13 -17.81
C TYR A 53 -4.79 9.58 -19.17
N THR A 54 -4.67 8.64 -20.11
CA THR A 54 -4.17 8.87 -21.46
C THR A 54 -5.29 9.00 -22.50
N GLY A 55 -6.46 8.43 -22.24
CA GLY A 55 -7.56 8.31 -23.20
C GLY A 55 -7.38 7.17 -24.21
N SER A 56 -6.40 6.29 -24.01
CA SER A 56 -6.11 5.14 -24.88
C SER A 56 -6.74 3.87 -24.31
N THR A 57 -7.03 2.91 -25.19
CA THR A 57 -7.38 1.53 -24.76
C THR A 57 -6.10 0.71 -24.59
N ILE A 58 -6.03 -0.05 -23.51
CA ILE A 58 -4.93 -0.96 -23.16
C ILE A 58 -5.47 -2.39 -23.11
N ASP A 59 -4.89 -3.28 -23.91
CA ASP A 59 -5.14 -4.72 -23.81
C ASP A 59 -4.19 -5.32 -22.78
N TYR A 60 -4.73 -5.58 -21.59
CA TYR A 60 -4.00 -6.10 -20.45
C TYR A 60 -3.78 -7.60 -20.58
N TRP A 61 -2.55 -8.03 -20.30
CA TRP A 61 -2.17 -9.42 -20.13
C TRP A 61 -1.17 -9.54 -18.98
N GLN A 62 -1.45 -10.44 -18.04
CA GLN A 62 -0.62 -10.64 -16.86
C GLN A 62 0.78 -11.17 -17.20
N GLY A 63 1.81 -10.52 -16.65
CA GLY A 63 3.21 -10.89 -16.90
C GLY A 63 3.77 -10.35 -18.22
N HIS A 64 2.95 -9.71 -19.06
CA HIS A 64 3.41 -9.07 -20.30
C HIS A 64 3.78 -7.59 -20.06
N GLY A 65 4.90 -7.38 -19.36
CA GLY A 65 5.41 -6.03 -19.05
C GLY A 65 4.51 -5.23 -18.11
N SER A 66 4.90 -3.97 -17.84
CA SER A 66 4.12 -3.04 -17.04
C SER A 66 3.15 -2.24 -17.92
N LEU A 67 2.12 -2.87 -18.47
CA LEU A 67 1.11 -2.13 -19.23
C LEU A 67 0.22 -1.29 -18.31
N ILE A 68 -0.20 -1.89 -17.19
CA ILE A 68 -1.07 -1.26 -16.20
C ILE A 68 -0.43 -1.28 -14.82
N ASP A 69 -0.36 -0.10 -14.20
CA ASP A 69 -0.14 0.07 -12.77
C ASP A 69 -1.48 0.44 -12.10
N ILE A 70 -1.70 -0.01 -10.86
CA ILE A 70 -2.79 0.52 -10.04
C ILE A 70 -2.25 1.79 -9.38
N ASP A 71 -2.78 2.94 -9.78
CA ASP A 71 -2.44 4.23 -9.20
C ASP A 71 -3.27 4.52 -7.96
N HIS A 72 -2.63 5.22 -7.03
CA HIS A 72 -3.27 5.92 -5.93
C HIS A 72 -3.62 7.34 -6.40
N ILE A 73 -4.91 7.62 -6.63
CA ILE A 73 -5.41 8.92 -7.13
C ILE A 73 -4.84 10.09 -6.32
N VAL A 74 -4.80 9.93 -4.99
CA VAL A 74 -3.92 10.69 -4.09
C VAL A 74 -2.73 9.78 -3.77
N ALA A 75 -1.55 10.13 -4.29
CA ALA A 75 -0.35 9.33 -4.13
C ALA A 75 0.03 9.13 -2.65
N LEU A 76 0.62 7.97 -2.32
CA LEU A 76 1.04 7.66 -0.94
C LEU A 76 2.02 8.70 -0.38
N GLY A 77 2.98 9.17 -1.18
CA GLY A 77 3.89 10.24 -0.76
C GLY A 77 3.17 11.58 -0.55
N ASN A 78 2.20 11.92 -1.40
CA ASN A 78 1.38 13.11 -1.18
C ASN A 78 0.57 13.01 0.12
N ALA A 79 -0.05 11.87 0.37
CA ALA A 79 -0.78 11.61 1.61
C ALA A 79 0.14 11.73 2.83
N TRP A 80 1.36 11.17 2.76
CA TRP A 80 2.36 11.32 3.82
C TRP A 80 2.65 12.79 4.11
N ALA A 81 2.94 13.60 3.09
CA ALA A 81 3.19 15.04 3.26
C ALA A 81 1.99 15.83 3.78
N THR A 82 0.77 15.31 3.61
CA THR A 82 -0.47 16.04 3.88
C THR A 82 -1.29 15.50 5.06
N GLY A 83 -0.65 14.74 5.94
CA GLY A 83 -1.21 14.30 7.22
C GLY A 83 -1.05 12.80 7.51
N GLY A 84 -0.83 12.01 6.47
CA GLY A 84 -0.71 10.55 6.56
C GLY A 84 0.44 10.05 7.44
N PHE A 85 1.48 10.87 7.65
CA PHE A 85 2.58 10.53 8.56
C PHE A 85 2.11 10.32 10.01
N GLY A 86 1.04 11.01 10.44
CA GLY A 86 0.53 10.96 11.81
C GLY A 86 -0.50 9.86 12.06
N TRP A 87 -0.90 9.11 11.04
CA TRP A 87 -1.91 8.07 11.17
C TRP A 87 -1.38 6.80 11.85
N PRO A 88 -2.24 5.96 12.43
CA PRO A 88 -1.88 4.58 12.72
C PRO A 88 -1.68 3.77 11.43
N ILE A 89 -0.87 2.70 11.49
CA ILE A 89 -0.59 1.82 10.34
C ILE A 89 -1.88 1.29 9.68
N LYS A 90 -2.92 0.98 10.47
CA LYS A 90 -4.21 0.50 9.97
C LYS A 90 -4.93 1.51 9.08
N LYS A 91 -4.85 2.81 9.40
CA LYS A 91 -5.42 3.89 8.57
C LYS A 91 -4.60 4.12 7.30
N ARG A 92 -3.26 4.03 7.38
CA ARG A 92 -2.40 4.07 6.19
C ARG A 92 -2.68 2.89 5.24
N ALA A 93 -2.83 1.68 5.78
CA ALA A 93 -3.19 0.51 4.99
C ALA A 93 -4.58 0.60 4.36
N ALA A 94 -5.56 1.14 5.09
CA ALA A 94 -6.88 1.40 4.51
C ALA A 94 -6.78 2.38 3.34
N PHE A 95 -6.09 3.50 3.52
CA PHE A 95 -5.88 4.49 2.45
C PHE A 95 -5.21 3.89 1.20
N ALA A 96 -4.25 2.99 1.40
CA ALA A 96 -3.54 2.34 0.31
C ALA A 96 -4.35 1.27 -0.42
N ASN A 97 -5.44 0.77 0.17
CA ASN A 97 -6.26 -0.29 -0.40
C ASN A 97 -7.72 0.13 -0.68
N ASP A 98 -8.08 1.40 -0.44
CA ASP A 98 -9.43 1.90 -0.67
C ASP A 98 -9.74 2.03 -2.18
N PRO A 99 -10.76 1.34 -2.71
CA PRO A 99 -11.17 1.49 -4.11
C PRO A 99 -11.50 2.92 -4.52
N LEU A 100 -11.93 3.81 -3.61
CA LEU A 100 -12.09 5.24 -3.89
C LEU A 100 -10.76 5.90 -4.28
N ASN A 101 -9.63 5.42 -3.75
CA ASN A 101 -8.30 5.93 -4.05
C ASN A 101 -7.56 5.13 -5.14
N LEU A 102 -8.11 4.03 -5.66
CA LEU A 102 -7.41 3.15 -6.60
C LEU A 102 -7.98 3.16 -8.02
N LEU A 103 -7.10 3.16 -9.01
CA LEU A 103 -7.48 3.13 -10.42
C LEU A 103 -6.41 2.41 -11.25
N PRO A 104 -6.76 1.43 -12.12
CA PRO A 104 -5.83 0.94 -13.12
C PRO A 104 -5.48 2.08 -14.08
N THR A 105 -4.23 2.21 -14.46
CA THR A 105 -3.75 3.30 -15.33
C THR A 105 -2.61 2.83 -16.20
N ASP A 106 -2.41 3.51 -17.34
CA ASP A 106 -1.16 3.37 -18.10
C ASP A 106 0.05 3.56 -17.18
N ALA A 107 0.96 2.57 -17.15
CA ALA A 107 2.09 2.59 -16.24
C ALA A 107 3.02 3.79 -16.46
N GLY A 108 3.19 4.24 -17.70
CA GLY A 108 4.01 5.41 -18.03
C GLY A 108 3.41 6.70 -17.47
N ALA A 109 2.10 6.90 -17.66
CA ALA A 109 1.36 8.02 -17.10
C ALA A 109 1.43 8.04 -15.57
N ASN A 110 1.24 6.88 -14.92
CA ASN A 110 1.33 6.76 -13.46
C ASN A 110 2.74 7.11 -12.94
N ARG A 111 3.78 6.59 -13.58
CA ARG A 111 5.17 6.88 -13.19
C ARG A 111 5.55 8.33 -13.42
N GLN A 112 5.00 8.97 -14.46
CA GLN A 112 5.16 10.40 -14.69
C GLN A 112 4.48 11.23 -13.59
N LYS A 113 3.31 10.80 -13.10
CA LYS A 113 2.61 11.43 -11.98
C LYS A 113 3.44 11.38 -10.69
N GLY A 114 3.98 10.21 -10.35
CA GLY A 114 4.75 10.00 -9.12
C GLY A 114 3.96 10.42 -7.87
N ASP A 115 4.59 11.17 -6.96
CA ASP A 115 3.95 11.72 -5.75
C ASP A 115 3.24 13.08 -5.98
N GLY A 116 3.02 13.46 -7.25
CA GLY A 116 2.44 14.75 -7.62
C GLY A 116 0.98 14.94 -7.18
N ASP A 117 0.67 16.13 -6.67
CA ASP A 117 -0.70 16.60 -6.43
C ASP A 117 -1.33 17.24 -7.68
N ALA A 118 -2.56 17.75 -7.57
CA ALA A 118 -3.24 18.46 -8.66
C ALA A 118 -2.51 19.71 -9.19
N ALA A 119 -1.59 20.29 -8.42
CA ALA A 119 -0.77 21.41 -8.88
C ALA A 119 0.43 20.95 -9.71
N THR A 120 0.93 19.75 -9.42
CA THR A 120 2.14 19.17 -10.02
C THR A 120 1.84 18.38 -11.29
N TRP A 121 0.76 17.60 -11.29
CA TRP A 121 0.42 16.72 -12.40
C TRP A 121 -1.08 16.59 -12.61
N LEU A 122 -1.50 16.55 -13.89
CA LEU A 122 -2.87 16.28 -14.30
C LEU A 122 -2.85 15.31 -15.49
N PRO A 123 -3.86 14.43 -15.63
CA PRO A 123 -4.02 13.55 -16.78
C PRO A 123 -3.85 14.27 -18.12
N ALA A 124 -3.19 13.63 -19.08
CA ALA A 124 -3.05 14.15 -20.44
C ALA A 124 -4.42 14.24 -21.13
N ASN A 125 -5.30 13.27 -20.85
CA ASN A 125 -6.70 13.27 -21.26
C ASN A 125 -7.50 14.37 -20.54
N LYS A 126 -7.59 15.56 -21.15
CA LYS A 126 -8.25 16.74 -20.56
C LYS A 126 -9.70 16.50 -20.10
N PRO A 127 -10.57 15.81 -20.87
CA PRO A 127 -11.93 15.48 -20.44
C PRO A 127 -12.03 14.83 -19.06
N TYR A 128 -11.04 14.03 -18.64
CA TYR A 128 -11.07 13.32 -17.36
C TYR A 128 -10.64 14.18 -16.15
N ARG A 129 -10.07 15.37 -16.37
CA ARG A 129 -9.47 16.17 -15.27
C ARG A 129 -10.48 16.60 -14.20
N CYS A 130 -11.73 16.87 -14.58
CA CYS A 130 -12.78 17.21 -13.61
C CYS A 130 -13.03 16.05 -12.64
N GLU A 131 -13.15 14.83 -13.16
CA GLU A 131 -13.36 13.63 -12.35
C GLU A 131 -12.13 13.30 -11.51
N TYR A 132 -10.93 13.33 -12.11
CA TYR A 132 -9.67 13.11 -11.40
C TYR A 132 -9.52 14.01 -10.17
N VAL A 133 -9.70 15.32 -10.35
CA VAL A 133 -9.56 16.29 -9.25
C VAL A 133 -10.73 16.19 -8.26
N SER A 134 -11.96 15.96 -8.71
CA SER A 134 -13.10 15.71 -7.82
C SER A 134 -12.86 14.49 -6.93
N ARG A 135 -12.30 13.42 -7.49
CA ARG A 135 -11.95 12.20 -6.76
C ARG A 135 -10.82 12.41 -5.77
N GLN A 136 -9.78 13.20 -6.11
CA GLN A 136 -8.76 13.60 -5.13
C GLN A 136 -9.39 14.33 -3.94
N VAL A 137 -10.31 15.27 -4.17
CA VAL A 137 -11.01 15.98 -3.08
C VAL A 137 -11.83 15.00 -2.23
N ALA A 138 -12.54 14.05 -2.85
CA ALA A 138 -13.32 13.04 -2.12
C ALA A 138 -12.41 12.15 -1.24
N VAL A 139 -11.28 11.68 -1.77
CA VAL A 139 -10.29 10.89 -1.00
C VAL A 139 -9.72 11.71 0.15
N LYS A 140 -9.27 12.95 -0.12
CA LYS A 140 -8.69 13.81 0.93
C LYS A 140 -9.70 14.13 2.03
N ALA A 141 -10.96 14.36 1.67
CA ALA A 141 -12.04 14.56 2.63
C ALA A 141 -12.31 13.31 3.47
N LYS A 142 -12.35 12.11 2.85
CA LYS A 142 -12.57 10.84 3.55
C LYS A 142 -11.48 10.53 4.59
N TYR A 143 -10.24 10.92 4.31
CA TYR A 143 -9.09 10.60 5.15
C TYR A 143 -8.56 11.75 6.02
N ASP A 144 -9.21 12.91 5.99
CA ASP A 144 -8.79 14.13 6.70
C ASP A 144 -7.38 14.63 6.29
N LEU A 145 -7.03 14.50 5.01
CA LEU A 145 -5.79 15.05 4.45
C LEU A 145 -5.97 16.54 4.16
N TRP A 146 -4.96 17.35 4.48
CA TRP A 146 -4.97 18.76 4.08
C TRP A 146 -4.54 18.95 2.62
N VAL A 147 -4.78 20.15 2.10
CA VAL A 147 -4.30 20.60 0.79
C VAL A 147 -3.34 21.77 0.98
N THR A 148 -2.29 21.81 0.16
CA THR A 148 -1.41 22.99 0.13
C THR A 148 -2.10 24.16 -0.57
N SER A 149 -1.63 25.40 -0.38
CA SER A 149 -2.21 26.56 -1.08
C SER A 149 -2.10 26.43 -2.61
N ALA A 150 -1.00 25.84 -3.11
CA ALA A 150 -0.81 25.60 -4.54
C ALA A 150 -1.77 24.54 -5.08
N GLU A 151 -1.93 23.44 -4.33
CA GLU A 151 -2.89 22.38 -4.65
C GLU A 151 -4.33 22.92 -4.65
N GLN A 152 -4.72 23.69 -3.63
CA GLN A 152 -6.03 24.32 -3.54
C GLN A 152 -6.33 25.22 -4.75
N ALA A 153 -5.36 26.06 -5.14
CA ALA A 153 -5.50 26.92 -6.32
C ALA A 153 -5.65 26.10 -7.61
N ALA A 154 -4.91 24.99 -7.74
CA ALA A 154 -5.04 24.09 -8.88
C ALA A 154 -6.40 23.38 -8.91
N ILE A 155 -6.87 22.88 -7.76
CA ILE A 155 -8.19 22.26 -7.61
C ILE A 155 -9.28 23.24 -8.04
N GLN A 156 -9.27 24.46 -7.51
CA GLN A 156 -10.25 25.49 -7.87
C GLN A 156 -10.22 25.81 -9.36
N ARG A 157 -9.03 25.98 -9.94
CA ARG A 157 -8.87 26.27 -11.38
C ARG A 157 -9.41 25.14 -12.26
N VAL A 158 -9.19 23.88 -11.88
CA VAL A 158 -9.68 22.72 -12.66
C VAL A 158 -11.20 22.57 -12.50
N LEU A 159 -11.73 22.69 -11.28
CA LEU A 159 -13.14 22.40 -11.00
C LEU A 159 -14.10 23.54 -11.35
N THR A 160 -13.67 24.80 -11.35
CA THR A 160 -14.52 25.97 -11.70
C THR A 160 -15.25 25.81 -13.05
N PRO A 161 -14.59 25.45 -14.17
CA PRO A 161 -15.27 25.27 -15.45
C PRO A 161 -16.11 23.98 -15.54
N CYS A 162 -16.06 23.07 -14.56
CA CYS A 162 -16.77 21.79 -14.59
C CYS A 162 -18.26 21.90 -14.26
N GLY A 163 -18.84 23.11 -14.20
CA GLY A 163 -20.29 23.31 -14.13
C GLY A 163 -20.97 22.81 -12.85
N GLY A 164 -20.27 22.84 -11.71
CA GLY A 164 -20.81 22.34 -10.45
C GLY A 164 -20.71 20.82 -10.28
N GLN A 165 -19.68 20.21 -10.90
CA GLN A 165 -19.29 18.81 -10.71
C GLN A 165 -19.44 18.39 -9.24
N ALA A 166 -20.29 17.38 -9.00
CA ALA A 166 -20.41 16.78 -7.68
C ALA A 166 -19.10 16.09 -7.27
N LEU A 167 -18.89 15.97 -5.97
CA LEU A 167 -17.82 15.11 -5.46
C LEU A 167 -18.05 13.68 -5.95
N THR A 168 -16.96 13.01 -6.32
CA THR A 168 -17.01 11.61 -6.73
C THR A 168 -17.60 10.78 -5.57
N PRO A 169 -18.70 10.04 -5.79
CA PRO A 169 -19.29 9.25 -4.73
C PRO A 169 -18.35 8.10 -4.33
N ASP A 170 -18.51 7.64 -3.08
CA ASP A 170 -17.85 6.44 -2.58
C ASP A 170 -18.89 5.31 -2.44
N PRO A 171 -19.20 4.59 -3.53
CA PRO A 171 -20.14 3.48 -3.49
C PRO A 171 -19.61 2.26 -2.73
N TRP A 172 -18.29 2.12 -2.58
CA TRP A 172 -17.68 0.99 -1.88
C TRP A 172 -17.82 1.13 -0.36
N GLY A 173 -17.77 2.37 0.15
CA GLY A 173 -17.92 2.63 1.59
C GLY A 173 -16.84 1.93 2.42
N ALA A 174 -15.65 1.71 1.85
CA ALA A 174 -14.56 1.01 2.50
C ALA A 174 -14.18 1.75 3.81
N PRO A 175 -13.89 1.03 4.91
CA PRO A 175 -13.56 1.66 6.18
C PRO A 175 -12.24 2.44 6.09
N THR A 176 -12.09 3.47 6.93
CA THR A 176 -10.85 4.26 7.00
C THR A 176 -9.74 3.59 7.82
N GLU A 177 -10.00 2.40 8.36
CA GLU A 177 -9.01 1.53 9.01
C GLU A 177 -9.26 0.08 8.61
N VAL A 178 -8.19 -0.68 8.33
CA VAL A 178 -8.29 -2.13 8.14
C VAL A 178 -8.36 -2.86 9.48
N ASP A 179 -9.03 -3.99 9.50
CA ASP A 179 -9.12 -4.85 10.69
C ASP A 179 -7.90 -5.79 10.86
N HIS A 180 -6.97 -5.76 9.90
CA HIS A 180 -5.80 -6.64 9.85
C HIS A 180 -4.84 -6.39 11.01
N ASN A 181 -4.17 -7.45 11.45
CA ASN A 181 -3.11 -7.35 12.44
C ASN A 181 -1.77 -7.07 11.73
N ILE A 182 -1.46 -5.78 11.54
CA ILE A 182 -0.26 -5.30 10.85
C ILE A 182 0.50 -4.32 11.72
N SER A 183 1.82 -4.31 11.57
CA SER A 183 2.74 -3.40 12.26
C SER A 183 3.44 -2.48 11.26
N ASP A 184 3.82 -1.28 11.71
CA ASP A 184 4.71 -0.40 10.93
C ASP A 184 6.15 -0.93 11.07
N PRO A 185 6.81 -1.32 9.96
CA PRO A 185 8.15 -1.91 10.00
C PRO A 185 9.24 -0.91 10.44
N PHE A 186 8.90 0.36 10.57
CA PHE A 186 9.84 1.41 10.95
C PHE A 186 9.39 2.18 12.21
N ASP A 187 8.43 1.64 12.96
CA ASP A 187 8.11 2.14 14.29
C ASP A 187 9.02 1.46 15.31
N ALA A 188 9.99 2.20 15.83
CA ALA A 188 10.97 1.71 16.80
C ALA A 188 10.35 1.32 18.16
N THR A 189 9.05 1.58 18.38
CA THR A 189 8.33 1.08 19.54
C THR A 189 7.88 -0.38 19.40
N ASN A 190 7.88 -0.93 18.18
CA ASN A 190 7.51 -2.33 17.92
C ASN A 190 8.62 -3.35 18.26
N ASP A 191 9.87 -2.92 18.47
CA ASP A 191 10.94 -3.81 18.96
C ASP A 191 10.76 -4.20 20.44
N ALA A 192 9.79 -3.58 21.15
CA ALA A 192 9.50 -3.86 22.56
C ALA A 192 8.21 -4.66 22.80
N ALA A 193 7.44 -4.98 21.76
CA ALA A 193 6.11 -5.59 21.89
C ALA A 193 5.99 -7.00 21.27
N THR A 194 7.10 -7.62 20.87
CA THR A 194 7.18 -9.06 20.64
C THR A 194 7.51 -9.76 21.96
N ASP A 195 6.44 -10.18 22.63
CA ASP A 195 6.41 -11.25 23.65
C ASP A 195 7.25 -11.04 24.93
N ALA A 196 6.82 -10.09 25.77
CA ALA A 196 7.24 -10.02 27.18
C ALA A 196 6.58 -11.10 28.09
N SER A 197 6.02 -12.17 27.52
CA SER A 197 5.48 -13.31 28.28
C SER A 197 6.21 -14.63 28.03
N ALA A 198 7.14 -14.70 27.09
CA ALA A 198 8.10 -15.79 27.00
C ALA A 198 9.33 -15.46 27.84
N VAL A 199 9.55 -16.19 28.93
CA VAL A 199 10.90 -16.32 29.49
C VAL A 199 11.77 -16.84 28.33
N PRO A 200 12.85 -16.15 27.93
CA PRO A 200 13.71 -16.64 26.86
C PRO A 200 14.18 -18.05 27.23
N PRO A 201 14.06 -19.05 26.34
CA PRO A 201 14.42 -20.42 26.69
C PRO A 201 15.90 -20.47 27.07
N THR A 202 16.23 -20.82 28.30
CA THR A 202 17.61 -21.05 28.70
C THR A 202 17.94 -22.52 28.48
N TYR A 203 18.89 -22.82 27.60
CA TYR A 203 19.33 -24.20 27.39
C TYR A 203 20.43 -24.56 28.40
N GLY A 204 20.27 -25.68 29.10
CA GLY A 204 21.30 -26.24 29.97
C GLY A 204 22.45 -26.89 29.19
N SER A 205 22.21 -27.31 27.95
CA SER A 205 23.22 -27.91 27.06
C SER A 205 22.86 -27.76 25.57
N CYS A 206 23.82 -28.04 24.69
CA CYS A 206 23.59 -28.02 23.24
C CYS A 206 22.64 -29.11 22.75
N ASP A 207 22.51 -30.22 23.48
CA ASP A 207 21.54 -31.26 23.13
C ASP A 207 20.10 -30.77 23.35
N GLU A 208 19.88 -29.98 24.40
CA GLU A 208 18.59 -29.34 24.66
C GLU A 208 18.26 -28.30 23.59
N ALA A 209 19.23 -27.47 23.22
CA ALA A 209 19.07 -26.48 22.14
C ALA A 209 18.76 -27.15 20.79
N ARG A 210 19.41 -28.27 20.48
CA ARG A 210 19.19 -29.03 19.24
C ARG A 210 17.84 -29.75 19.22
N ALA A 211 17.42 -30.31 20.36
CA ALA A 211 16.09 -30.92 20.52
C ALA A 211 14.96 -29.88 20.36
N ALA A 212 15.22 -28.63 20.74
CA ALA A 212 14.31 -27.50 20.54
C ALA A 212 14.36 -26.92 19.10
N GLY A 213 15.26 -27.39 18.23
CA GLY A 213 15.44 -26.87 16.87
C GLY A 213 16.06 -25.46 16.82
N ALA A 214 16.76 -25.05 17.87
CA ALA A 214 17.27 -23.70 18.05
C ALA A 214 18.74 -23.51 17.63
N THR A 215 19.41 -24.55 17.14
CA THR A 215 20.84 -24.51 16.76
C THR A 215 21.04 -24.16 15.28
N PRO A 216 22.04 -23.33 14.92
CA PRO A 216 23.04 -22.72 15.81
C PRO A 216 22.47 -21.51 16.58
N VAL A 217 22.86 -21.35 17.85
CA VAL A 217 22.41 -20.25 18.73
C VAL A 217 23.48 -19.16 18.73
N ARG A 218 23.18 -17.96 18.23
CA ARG A 218 24.19 -16.89 18.08
C ARG A 218 24.17 -15.92 19.25
N ILE A 219 25.28 -15.21 19.44
CA ILE A 219 25.35 -14.11 20.42
C ILE A 219 24.24 -13.08 20.16
N GLY A 220 23.40 -12.86 21.17
CA GLY A 220 22.21 -12.00 21.07
C GLY A 220 20.90 -12.76 20.80
N ASP A 221 20.94 -14.03 20.40
CA ASP A 221 19.75 -14.86 20.26
C ASP A 221 19.17 -15.25 21.64
N PRO A 222 17.84 -15.34 21.78
CA PRO A 222 17.20 -15.90 22.97
C PRO A 222 17.72 -17.32 23.26
N GLY A 223 18.31 -17.50 24.43
CA GLY A 223 18.88 -18.79 24.87
C GLY A 223 20.37 -18.96 24.65
N TYR A 224 21.05 -17.96 24.09
CA TYR A 224 22.51 -17.93 24.09
C TYR A 224 23.07 -17.90 25.52
N GLY A 225 24.08 -18.74 25.78
CA GLY A 225 24.87 -18.71 27.00
C GLY A 225 26.31 -19.08 26.69
N THR A 226 27.26 -18.39 27.33
CA THR A 226 28.70 -18.63 27.12
C THR A 226 29.15 -20.05 27.50
N HIS A 227 28.33 -20.80 28.24
CA HIS A 227 28.56 -22.23 28.53
C HIS A 227 28.23 -23.15 27.35
N LEU A 228 27.55 -22.65 26.32
CA LEU A 228 27.18 -23.36 25.10
C LEU A 228 28.14 -23.06 23.93
N ASP A 229 28.84 -21.92 24.01
CA ASP A 229 29.85 -21.45 23.06
C ASP A 229 31.24 -21.84 23.56
N GLY A 230 31.66 -23.07 23.25
CA GLY A 230 32.89 -23.66 23.78
C GLY A 230 34.18 -23.07 23.22
N ASP A 231 34.14 -22.52 22.00
CA ASP A 231 35.27 -21.88 21.33
C ASP A 231 35.21 -20.35 21.35
N GLY A 232 34.08 -19.77 21.77
CA GLY A 232 33.95 -18.36 22.11
C GLY A 232 33.86 -17.45 20.88
N ASP A 233 33.42 -17.98 19.75
CA ASP A 233 33.37 -17.27 18.48
C ASP A 233 32.06 -16.51 18.25
N GLY A 234 31.10 -16.67 19.18
CA GLY A 234 29.77 -16.07 19.12
C GLY A 234 28.71 -16.96 18.50
N THR A 235 29.02 -18.21 18.15
CA THR A 235 28.10 -19.22 17.63
C THR A 235 28.12 -20.46 18.51
N ALA A 236 27.10 -20.60 19.37
CA ALA A 236 26.96 -21.76 20.23
C ALA A 236 26.33 -22.96 19.50
N CYS A 237 26.77 -24.17 19.89
CA CYS A 237 26.18 -25.44 19.47
C CYS A 237 26.21 -25.71 17.95
N GLU A 238 27.32 -25.35 17.29
CA GLU A 238 27.62 -25.77 15.91
C GLU A 238 27.59 -27.30 15.69
#